data_AF-A0A345QFV7-F1
#
_entry.id   AF-A0A345QFV7-F1
#
_cell.length_a   1.000
_cell.length_b   1.000
_cell.length_c   1.000
_cell.angle_alpha   90.00
_cell.angle_beta   90.00
_cell.angle_gamma   90.00
#
_symmetry.space_group_name_H-M   'P 1'
#
loop_
_entity.id
_entity.type
_entity.pdbx_description
1 polymer ?
#
loop_
_entity_poly.entity_id
_entity_poly.type
_entity_poly.pdbx_seq_one_letter_code
_entity_poly.pdbx_strand_id
1 'polypeptide(L)' 'MAEAMTLKDLCEELKLDPRMTRMKLREAVKSNPDLAAIHKPRTQWRWRKGTAEDKSIRKAVV' A
#
# COMPACT_ATOMS: atom_id res chain seq x y z
N MET A 1 9.25 3.89 17.13
CA MET A 1 8.03 3.05 17.26
C MET A 1 7.36 3.03 15.90
N ALA A 2 7.28 1.89 15.23
CA ALA A 2 6.77 1.81 13.85
C ALA A 2 5.24 1.81 13.86
N GLU A 3 4.63 2.94 13.45
CA GLU A 3 3.18 3.07 13.34
C GLU A 3 2.68 2.22 12.16
N ALA A 4 1.64 1.43 12.41
CA ALA A 4 0.98 0.66 11.37
C ALA A 4 0.12 1.61 10.52
N MET A 5 0.56 1.88 9.28
CA MET A 5 -0.20 2.66 8.31
C MET A 5 -1.20 1.77 7.57
N THR A 6 -2.38 2.31 7.34
CA THR A 6 -3.39 1.71 6.47
C THR A 6 -3.45 2.42 5.13
N LEU A 7 -4.11 1.77 4.16
CA LEU A 7 -4.38 2.39 2.85
C LEU A 7 -5.08 3.74 2.98
N LYS A 8 -5.97 3.89 3.96
CA LYS A 8 -6.71 5.14 4.20
C LYS A 8 -5.76 6.24 4.60
N ASP A 9 -4.90 5.97 5.59
CA ASP A 9 -3.91 6.94 6.06
C ASP A 9 -2.98 7.37 4.94
N LEU A 10 -2.53 6.44 4.09
CA LEU A 10 -1.72 6.76 2.91
C LEU A 10 -2.47 7.63 1.89
N CYS A 11 -3.74 7.30 1.62
CA CYS A 11 -4.57 8.08 0.71
C CYS A 11 -4.81 9.49 1.24
N GLU A 12 -5.00 9.67 2.55
CA GLU A 12 -5.13 10.98 3.18
C GLU A 12 -3.81 11.75 3.19
N GLU A 13 -2.68 11.10 3.49
CA GLU A 13 -1.35 11.73 3.54
C GLU A 13 -0.90 12.21 2.15
N LEU A 14 -1.15 11.41 1.10
CA LEU A 14 -0.79 11.73 -0.28
C LEU A 14 -1.91 12.44 -1.06
N LYS A 15 -3.07 12.66 -0.43
CA LYS A 15 -4.30 13.18 -1.09
C LYS A 15 -4.65 12.40 -2.37
N LEU A 16 -4.50 11.07 -2.32
CA LEU A 16 -4.80 10.17 -3.43
C LEU A 16 -6.19 9.59 -3.31
N ASP A 17 -6.86 9.42 -4.45
CA ASP A 17 -8.16 8.76 -4.50
C ASP A 17 -8.06 7.30 -4.03
N PRO A 18 -8.85 6.87 -3.02
CA PRO A 18 -8.81 5.51 -2.50
C PRO A 18 -9.04 4.44 -3.57
N ARG A 19 -9.85 4.76 -4.60
CA ARG A 19 -10.10 3.87 -5.74
C ARG A 19 -8.85 3.72 -6.61
N MET A 20 -8.25 4.83 -7.03
CA MET A 20 -7.04 4.84 -7.85
C MET A 20 -5.89 4.15 -7.13
N THR A 21 -5.69 4.48 -5.86
CA THR A 21 -4.66 3.88 -5.02
C THR A 21 -4.81 2.37 -4.92
N ARG A 22 -6.03 1.90 -4.69
CA ARG A 22 -6.34 0.47 -4.60
C ARG A 22 -6.17 -0.26 -5.95
N MET A 23 -6.43 0.42 -7.06
CA MET A 23 -6.22 -0.14 -8.41
C MET A 23 -4.72 -0.25 -8.71
N LYS A 24 -3.97 0.84 -8.55
CA LYS A 24 -2.49 0.86 -8.70
C LYS A 24 -1.82 -0.18 -7.80
N LEU A 25 -2.24 -0.29 -6.54
CA LEU A 25 -1.70 -1.28 -5.61
C LEU A 25 -2.02 -2.73 -6.01
N ARG A 26 -3.19 -2.99 -6.61
CA ARG A 26 -3.52 -4.31 -7.15
C ARG A 26 -2.67 -4.69 -8.36
N GLU A 27 -2.39 -3.74 -9.25
CA GLU A 27 -1.49 -3.97 -10.39
C GLU A 27 -0.04 -4.17 -9.93
N ALA A 28 0.40 -3.35 -8.97
CA ALA A 28 1.72 -3.50 -8.37
C ALA A 28 1.87 -4.84 -7.64
N VAL A 29 0.82 -5.36 -6.99
CA VAL A 29 0.82 -6.72 -6.40
C VAL A 29 0.97 -7.82 -7.43
N LYS A 30 0.40 -7.65 -8.63
CA LYS A 30 0.61 -8.61 -9.72
C LYS A 30 2.05 -8.61 -10.21
N SER A 31 2.72 -7.46 -10.16
CA SER A 31 4.07 -7.26 -10.70
C SER A 31 5.17 -7.47 -9.65
N ASN A 32 4.86 -7.27 -8.37
CA ASN A 32 5.78 -7.43 -7.23
C ASN A 32 5.23 -8.47 -6.25
N PRO A 33 5.82 -9.68 -6.19
CA PRO A 33 5.41 -10.71 -5.24
C PRO A 33 5.63 -10.30 -3.77
N ASP A 34 6.57 -9.39 -3.49
CA ASP A 34 6.77 -8.82 -2.15
C ASP A 34 5.55 -8.05 -1.64
N LEU A 35 4.85 -7.33 -2.54
CA LEU A 35 3.60 -6.64 -2.19
C LEU A 35 2.45 -7.63 -1.98
N ALA A 36 2.45 -8.73 -2.71
CA ALA A 36 1.48 -9.81 -2.56
C ALA A 36 1.62 -10.52 -1.20
N ALA A 37 2.83 -10.61 -0.66
CA ALA A 37 3.09 -11.19 0.66
C ALA A 37 2.52 -10.33 1.80
N ILE A 38 2.51 -8.99 1.64
CA ILE A 38 2.01 -8.04 2.64
C ILE A 38 0.48 -8.07 2.71
N HIS A 39 -0.19 -8.22 1.56
CA HIS A 39 -1.64 -8.09 1.48
C HIS A 39 -2.30 -9.37 0.95
N LYS A 40 -3.05 -10.05 1.82
CA LYS A 40 -3.92 -11.15 1.42
C LYS A 40 -5.17 -10.65 0.67
N PRO A 41 -5.69 -11.39 -0.31
CA PRO A 41 -6.94 -11.04 -0.98
C PRO A 41 -8.08 -10.85 0.04
N ARG A 42 -8.85 -9.76 -0.11
CA ARG A 42 -10.02 -9.38 0.72
C ARG A 42 -9.71 -8.86 2.13
N THR A 43 -8.45 -8.76 2.54
CA THR A 43 -8.07 -8.03 3.77
C THR A 43 -7.88 -6.54 3.54
N GLN A 44 -7.80 -5.76 4.61
CA GLN A 44 -7.40 -4.36 4.55
C GLN A 44 -5.89 -4.28 4.34
N TRP A 45 -5.42 -3.33 3.54
CA TRP A 45 -3.99 -3.08 3.47
C TRP A 45 -3.50 -2.39 4.72
N ARG A 46 -2.51 -3.03 5.35
CA ARG A 46 -1.87 -2.57 6.56
C ARG A 46 -0.39 -2.94 6.49
N TRP A 47 0.47 -1.96 6.66
CA TRP A 47 1.91 -2.13 6.64
C TRP A 47 2.53 -1.19 7.67
N ARG A 48 3.84 -1.30 7.93
CA ARG A 48 4.51 -0.40 8.87
C ARG A 48 5.09 0.78 8.09
N LYS A 49 4.86 2.01 8.57
CA LYS A 49 5.46 3.20 7.97
C LYS A 49 6.99 3.11 8.06
N GLY A 50 7.69 3.41 6.96
CA GLY A 50 9.16 3.41 6.92
C GLY A 50 9.83 2.04 6.67
N THR A 51 9.08 0.97 6.43
CA THR A 51 9.64 -0.31 5.96
C THR A 51 9.84 -0.32 4.44
N ALA A 52 10.49 -1.36 3.92
CA ALA A 52 10.62 -1.58 2.48
C ALA A 52 9.27 -1.64 1.77
N GLU A 53 8.25 -2.13 2.48
CA GLU A 53 6.85 -2.22 2.08
C GLU A 53 6.26 -0.84 1.81
N ASP A 54 6.43 0.10 2.72
CA ASP A 54 5.94 1.47 2.58
C ASP A 54 6.57 2.17 1.38
N LYS A 55 7.87 1.95 1.14
CA LYS A 55 8.55 2.47 -0.06
C LYS A 55 7.98 1.86 -1.34
N SER A 56 7.80 0.55 -1.37
CA SER A 56 7.22 -0.16 -2.54
C SER A 56 5.79 0.27 -2.80
N ILE A 57 5.00 0.50 -1.75
CA ILE A 57 3.62 0.97 -1.84
C ILE A 57 3.60 2.40 -2.36
N ARG A 58 4.33 3.34 -1.74
CA ARG A 58 4.41 4.74 -2.22
C ARG A 58 4.86 4.81 -3.68
N LYS A 59 5.85 4.01 -4.07
CA LYS A 59 6.33 3.90 -5.45
C LYS A 59 5.28 3.31 -6.41
N ALA A 60 4.41 2.44 -5.92
CA ALA A 60 3.30 1.91 -6.72
C ALA A 60 2.18 2.93 -6.91
N VAL A 61 1.97 3.87 -5.97
CA VAL A 61 0.84 4.80 -6.03
C VAL A 61 1.16 6.17 -6.62
N VAL A 62 2.41 6.63 -6.50
CA VAL A 62 2.93 7.83 -7.19
C VAL A 62 3.17 7.46 -8.64
#